data_AF-A0A420WD69-F1
#
_entry.id   AF-A0A420WD69-F1
#
_cell.length_a   1.000
_cell.length_b   1.000
_cell.length_c   1.000
_cell.angle_alpha   90.00
_cell.angle_beta   90.00
_cell.angle_gamma   90.00
#
_symmetry.space_group_name_H-M   'P 1'
#
loop_
_entity.id
_entity.type
_entity.pdbx_description
1 polymer ?
#
loop_
_entity_poly.entity_id
_entity_poly.type
_entity_poly.pdbx_seq_one_letter_code
_entity_poly.pdbx_strand_id
1 'polypeptide(L)'
;MTDFIFPKSPPDFKLMDREILENYAANVDFLFREQQSDFTEKGFDLFVLCKAVEDAHPLLKRAGFGPLAGRILAALCEGSKTKRQLYEAMYWDNHEPPLDKIVDVYICKVRRVLAAMGCPIVTLWGVGYDLPERKKLLNIAEVYRRDRILPDINLDTIQDRYLHHSKTADVDSCAIRADILAGFPVKDAAERHHVSYHTAIRVADGLRAKGLI
;
A
#
# COMPACT_ATOMS: atom_id res chain seq x y z
N MET A 1 10.90 -18.21 -16.39
CA MET A 1 9.50 -18.50 -15.97
C MET A 1 9.58 -19.41 -14.76
N THR A 2 9.33 -18.91 -13.55
CA THR A 2 8.94 -19.79 -12.44
C THR A 2 7.44 -19.88 -12.50
N ASP A 3 6.93 -21.03 -12.92
CA ASP A 3 5.50 -21.30 -12.91
C ASP A 3 4.99 -21.05 -11.50
N PHE A 4 4.00 -20.15 -11.36
CA PHE A 4 3.18 -20.17 -10.16
C PHE A 4 2.41 -21.48 -10.21
N ILE A 5 2.96 -22.50 -9.55
CA ILE A 5 2.33 -23.81 -9.45
C ILE A 5 1.17 -23.61 -8.48
N PHE A 6 -0.05 -23.55 -9.02
CA PHE A 6 -1.26 -23.74 -8.21
C PHE A 6 -0.98 -24.89 -7.25
N PRO A 7 -1.28 -24.74 -5.95
CA PRO A 7 -1.10 -25.86 -5.04
C PRO A 7 -1.81 -27.07 -5.65
N LYS A 8 -1.11 -28.20 -5.76
CA LYS A 8 -1.63 -29.41 -6.43
C LYS A 8 -3.00 -29.83 -5.86
N SER A 9 -3.28 -29.39 -4.65
CA SER A 9 -4.56 -29.50 -3.96
C SER A 9 -5.10 -28.08 -3.73
N PRO A 10 -6.36 -27.78 -4.08
CA PRO A 10 -6.98 -26.53 -3.69
C PRO A 10 -6.93 -26.40 -2.15
N PRO A 11 -6.74 -25.18 -1.61
CA PRO A 11 -6.78 -24.98 -0.17
C PRO A 11 -8.14 -25.44 0.38
N ASP A 12 -8.14 -25.97 1.60
CA ASP A 12 -9.39 -26.36 2.26
C ASP A 12 -10.17 -25.10 2.65
N PHE A 13 -11.11 -24.71 1.78
CA PHE A 13 -11.93 -23.52 1.94
C PHE A 13 -12.76 -23.52 3.25
N LYS A 14 -12.96 -24.68 3.88
CA LYS A 14 -13.69 -24.78 5.15
C LYS A 14 -12.88 -24.29 6.35
N LEU A 15 -11.55 -24.23 6.22
CA LEU A 15 -10.63 -23.86 7.30
C LEU A 15 -10.11 -22.42 7.16
N MET A 16 -10.45 -21.73 6.08
CA MET A 16 -10.01 -20.35 5.84
C MET A 16 -11.01 -19.35 6.41
N ASP A 17 -10.49 -18.31 7.05
CA ASP A 17 -11.30 -17.15 7.43
C ASP A 17 -11.77 -16.39 6.17
N ARG A 18 -12.88 -15.66 6.29
CA ARG A 18 -13.51 -14.92 5.20
C ARG A 18 -12.54 -13.94 4.52
N GLU A 19 -11.74 -13.20 5.30
CA GLU A 19 -10.75 -12.26 4.76
C GLU A 19 -9.69 -12.98 3.91
N ILE A 20 -9.29 -14.19 4.34
CA ILE A 20 -8.32 -15.01 3.62
C ILE A 20 -8.93 -15.54 2.32
N LEU A 21 -10.21 -15.96 2.35
CA LEU A 21 -10.95 -16.38 1.16
C LEU A 21 -11.11 -15.25 0.15
N GLU A 22 -11.46 -14.04 0.59
CA GLU A 22 -11.61 -12.87 -0.28
C GLU A 22 -10.28 -12.49 -0.92
N ASN A 23 -9.17 -12.51 -0.17
CA ASN A 23 -7.83 -12.29 -0.71
C ASN A 23 -7.39 -13.39 -1.68
N TYR A 24 -7.66 -14.66 -1.37
CA TYR A 24 -7.35 -15.78 -2.25
C TYR A 24 -8.15 -15.70 -3.56
N ALA A 25 -9.46 -15.45 -3.47
CA ALA A 25 -10.32 -15.27 -4.63
C ALA A 25 -9.88 -14.08 -5.48
N ALA A 26 -9.49 -12.95 -4.87
CA ALA A 26 -8.96 -11.79 -5.58
C ALA A 26 -7.63 -12.10 -6.30
N ASN A 27 -6.75 -12.90 -5.69
CA ASN A 27 -5.49 -13.32 -6.31
C ASN A 27 -5.73 -14.31 -7.46
N VAL A 28 -6.63 -15.27 -7.28
CA VAL A 28 -7.00 -16.25 -8.32
C VAL A 28 -7.72 -15.55 -9.48
N ASP A 29 -8.65 -14.65 -9.21
CA ASP A 29 -9.32 -13.84 -10.24
C ASP A 29 -8.33 -12.94 -10.98
N PHE A 30 -7.36 -12.35 -10.26
CA PHE A 30 -6.25 -11.62 -10.89
C PHE A 30 -5.43 -12.50 -11.83
N LEU A 31 -5.06 -13.71 -11.39
CA LEU A 31 -4.32 -14.68 -12.23
C LEU A 31 -5.14 -15.15 -13.45
N PHE A 32 -6.45 -15.38 -13.29
CA PHE A 32 -7.32 -15.74 -14.41
C PHE A 32 -7.52 -14.58 -15.38
N ARG A 33 -7.67 -13.36 -14.87
CA ARG A 33 -7.69 -12.15 -15.70
C ARG A 33 -6.33 -11.89 -16.34
N GLU A 34 -5.21 -12.30 -15.75
CA GLU A 34 -3.88 -12.24 -16.37
C GLU A 34 -3.77 -13.25 -17.53
N GLN A 35 -4.33 -14.45 -17.39
CA GLN A 35 -4.44 -15.39 -18.51
C GLN A 35 -5.36 -14.89 -19.63
N GLN A 36 -6.29 -13.98 -19.34
CA GLN A 36 -7.28 -13.47 -20.29
C GLN A 36 -7.05 -12.01 -20.75
N SER A 37 -6.15 -11.24 -20.14
CA SER A 37 -5.98 -9.79 -20.40
C SER A 37 -4.52 -9.37 -20.45
N ASP A 38 -4.28 -8.23 -21.11
CA ASP A 38 -3.03 -7.55 -21.48
C ASP A 38 -2.03 -7.22 -20.34
N PHE A 39 -1.96 -8.01 -19.28
CA PHE A 39 -0.84 -7.91 -18.35
C PHE A 39 0.42 -8.33 -19.08
N THR A 40 1.26 -7.35 -19.40
CA THR A 40 2.62 -7.66 -19.83
C THR A 40 3.30 -8.46 -18.71
N GLU A 41 4.09 -9.48 -19.07
CA GLU A 41 4.85 -10.31 -18.10
C GLU A 41 5.60 -9.45 -17.06
N LYS A 42 6.07 -8.28 -17.49
CA LYS A 42 6.72 -7.27 -16.65
C LYS A 42 5.81 -6.66 -15.58
N GLY A 43 4.53 -6.42 -15.91
CA GLY A 43 3.54 -5.89 -14.98
C GLY A 43 3.29 -6.83 -13.81
N PHE A 44 3.28 -8.14 -14.07
CA PHE A 44 3.11 -9.16 -13.03
C PHE A 44 4.32 -9.24 -12.11
N ASP A 45 5.53 -9.31 -12.67
CA ASP A 45 6.77 -9.34 -11.88
C ASP A 45 6.87 -8.13 -10.93
N LEU A 46 6.47 -6.95 -11.42
CA LEU A 46 6.42 -5.72 -10.62
C LEU A 46 5.37 -5.78 -9.51
N PHE A 47 4.19 -6.32 -9.80
CA PHE A 47 3.15 -6.53 -8.79
C PHE A 47 3.63 -7.45 -7.67
N VAL A 48 4.21 -8.61 -8.03
CA VAL A 48 4.72 -9.59 -7.06
C VAL A 48 5.84 -8.99 -6.21
N LEU A 49 6.79 -8.29 -6.83
CA LEU A 49 7.85 -7.56 -6.11
C LEU A 49 7.24 -6.58 -5.10
N CYS A 50 6.36 -5.70 -5.54
CA CYS A 50 5.78 -4.65 -4.69
C CYS A 50 4.96 -5.26 -3.54
N LYS A 51 4.26 -6.37 -3.81
CA LYS A 51 3.51 -7.08 -2.78
C LYS A 51 4.43 -7.71 -1.75
N ALA A 52 5.50 -8.36 -2.19
CA ALA A 52 6.49 -8.95 -1.28
C ALA A 52 7.17 -7.88 -0.41
N VAL A 53 7.48 -6.71 -0.96
CA VAL A 53 8.03 -5.56 -0.22
C VAL A 53 7.01 -5.01 0.78
N GLU A 54 5.74 -4.90 0.40
CA GLU A 54 4.66 -4.50 1.30
C GLU A 54 4.51 -5.46 2.49
N ASP A 55 4.49 -6.76 2.22
CA ASP A 55 4.26 -7.81 3.22
C ASP A 55 5.46 -7.96 4.17
N ALA A 56 6.68 -7.71 3.68
CA ALA A 56 7.90 -7.76 4.47
C ALA A 56 8.01 -6.63 5.50
N HIS A 57 7.28 -5.53 5.34
CA HIS A 57 7.44 -4.35 6.20
C HIS A 57 6.11 -3.86 6.82
N PRO A 58 5.95 -3.89 8.17
CA PRO A 58 4.70 -3.50 8.84
C PRO A 58 4.20 -2.09 8.52
N LEU A 59 5.10 -1.14 8.27
CA LEU A 59 4.72 0.23 7.89
C LEU A 59 4.14 0.30 6.46
N LEU A 60 4.58 -0.58 5.57
CA LEU A 60 4.10 -0.65 4.19
C LEU A 60 2.81 -1.46 4.08
N LYS A 61 2.62 -2.50 4.90
CA LYS A 61 1.41 -3.34 4.92
C LYS A 61 0.09 -2.57 4.99
N ARG A 62 0.11 -1.34 5.53
CA ARG A 62 -1.05 -0.44 5.60
C ARG A 62 -1.37 0.26 4.28
N ALA A 63 -0.52 0.15 3.26
CA ALA A 63 -0.76 0.76 1.96
C ALA A 63 -1.91 0.04 1.23
N GLY A 64 -2.08 -1.28 1.45
CA GLY A 64 -3.12 -2.06 0.78
C GLY A 64 -2.86 -2.13 -0.72
N PHE A 65 -1.63 -2.50 -1.08
CA PHE A 65 -1.21 -2.74 -2.45
C PHE A 65 -1.92 -3.99 -2.98
N GLY A 66 -2.73 -3.79 -4.00
CA GLY A 66 -3.58 -4.82 -4.60
C GLY A 66 -3.57 -4.75 -6.13
N PRO A 67 -4.37 -5.58 -6.80
CA PRO A 67 -4.34 -5.74 -8.26
C PRO A 67 -4.44 -4.42 -9.05
N LEU A 68 -5.32 -3.51 -8.62
CA LEU A 68 -5.50 -2.20 -9.25
C LEU A 68 -4.26 -1.30 -9.12
N ALA A 69 -3.53 -1.38 -8.01
CA ALA A 69 -2.23 -0.70 -7.87
C ALA A 69 -1.17 -1.31 -8.82
N GLY A 70 -1.20 -2.64 -9.01
CA GLY A 70 -0.37 -3.33 -9.99
C GLY A 70 -0.61 -2.85 -11.42
N ARG A 71 -1.87 -2.66 -11.81
CA ARG A 71 -2.24 -2.12 -13.15
C ARG A 71 -1.70 -0.72 -13.39
N ILE A 72 -1.82 0.17 -12.40
CA ILE A 72 -1.22 1.52 -12.48
C ILE A 72 0.29 1.42 -12.69
N LEU A 73 0.95 0.54 -11.94
CA LEU A 73 2.38 0.37 -12.01
C LEU A 73 2.83 -0.14 -13.39
N ALA A 74 2.14 -1.13 -13.94
CA ALA A 74 2.38 -1.63 -15.29
C ALA A 74 2.24 -0.50 -16.33
N ALA A 75 1.15 0.26 -16.26
CA ALA A 75 0.90 1.38 -17.17
C ALA A 75 2.01 2.46 -17.08
N LEU A 76 2.47 2.80 -15.88
CA LEU A 76 3.54 3.79 -15.69
C LEU A 76 4.92 3.32 -16.18
N CYS A 77 5.15 2.00 -16.29
CA CYS A 77 6.42 1.49 -16.82
C CYS A 77 6.56 1.69 -18.34
N GLU A 78 5.44 1.83 -19.04
CA GLU A 78 5.39 2.15 -20.48
C GLU A 78 5.73 3.61 -20.77
N GLY A 79 5.53 4.50 -19.80
CA GLY A 79 5.80 5.93 -19.90
C GLY A 79 4.87 6.75 -19.02
N SER A 80 4.98 8.07 -19.13
CA SER A 80 4.09 8.98 -18.40
C SER A 80 2.65 8.78 -18.85
N LYS A 81 1.71 8.79 -17.89
CA LYS A 81 0.29 8.58 -18.15
C LYS A 81 -0.53 9.72 -17.55
N THR A 82 -1.55 10.14 -18.29
CA THR A 82 -2.58 11.04 -17.77
C THR A 82 -3.43 10.32 -16.73
N LYS A 83 -4.13 11.09 -15.88
CA LYS A 83 -5.06 10.51 -14.91
C LYS A 83 -6.15 9.64 -15.57
N ARG A 84 -6.64 10.09 -16.73
CA ARG A 84 -7.62 9.35 -17.54
C ARG A 84 -7.05 8.03 -18.07
N GLN A 85 -5.84 8.03 -18.61
CA GLN A 85 -5.19 6.79 -19.09
C GLN A 85 -4.98 5.78 -17.95
N LEU A 86 -4.62 6.25 -16.75
CA LEU A 86 -4.51 5.38 -15.58
C LEU A 86 -5.88 4.84 -15.14
N TYR A 87 -6.92 5.66 -15.20
CA TYR A 87 -8.28 5.24 -14.91
C TYR A 87 -8.75 4.14 -15.88
N GLU A 88 -8.55 4.35 -17.18
CA GLU A 88 -8.86 3.37 -18.23
C GLU A 88 -8.07 2.07 -18.01
N ALA A 89 -6.78 2.16 -17.65
CA ALA A 89 -5.96 0.98 -17.34
C ALA A 89 -6.47 0.20 -16.11
N MET A 90 -7.06 0.88 -15.13
CA MET A 90 -7.64 0.24 -13.95
C MET A 90 -8.98 -0.45 -14.25
N TYR A 91 -9.85 0.22 -15.00
CA TYR A 91 -11.28 -0.11 -15.12
C TYR A 91 -11.74 -0.40 -16.55
N TRP A 92 -10.87 -0.89 -17.43
CA TRP A 92 -11.17 -1.08 -18.85
C TRP A 92 -12.46 -1.88 -19.15
N ASP A 93 -12.85 -2.79 -18.24
CA ASP A 93 -13.99 -3.72 -18.39
C ASP A 93 -15.14 -3.44 -17.38
N ASN A 94 -15.17 -2.27 -16.75
CA ASN A 94 -16.14 -2.00 -15.68
C ASN A 94 -17.27 -1.09 -16.16
N HIS A 95 -18.52 -1.58 -16.12
CA HIS A 95 -19.70 -0.82 -16.57
C HIS A 95 -20.12 0.32 -15.63
N GLU A 96 -19.80 0.22 -14.34
CA GLU A 96 -20.01 1.27 -13.34
C GLU A 96 -18.68 1.62 -12.64
N PRO A 97 -17.78 2.34 -13.32
CA PRO A 97 -16.49 2.60 -12.75
C PRO A 97 -16.58 3.74 -11.71
N PRO A 98 -15.79 3.69 -10.62
CA PRO A 98 -15.85 4.68 -9.54
C PRO A 98 -15.41 6.08 -9.99
N LEU A 99 -15.59 7.10 -9.16
CA LEU A 99 -15.15 8.47 -9.49
C LEU A 99 -13.63 8.55 -9.74
N ASP A 100 -13.21 9.36 -10.72
CA ASP A 100 -11.81 9.57 -11.12
C ASP A 100 -10.83 9.87 -9.98
N LYS A 101 -11.30 10.43 -8.86
CA LYS A 101 -10.48 10.66 -7.64
C LYS A 101 -9.86 9.38 -7.08
N ILE A 102 -10.40 8.22 -7.43
CA ILE A 102 -9.86 6.92 -7.04
C ILE A 102 -8.42 6.70 -7.53
N VAL A 103 -8.05 7.27 -8.68
CA VAL A 103 -6.69 7.15 -9.24
C VAL A 103 -5.67 7.74 -8.26
N ASP A 104 -5.99 8.87 -7.63
CA ASP A 104 -5.10 9.52 -6.65
C ASP A 104 -4.85 8.63 -5.43
N VAL A 105 -5.91 7.93 -4.97
CA VAL A 105 -5.83 7.00 -3.85
C VAL A 105 -4.86 5.87 -4.17
N TYR A 106 -5.01 5.23 -5.32
CA TYR A 106 -4.11 4.14 -5.71
C TYR A 106 -2.69 4.63 -6.03
N ILE A 107 -2.52 5.82 -6.63
CA ILE A 107 -1.20 6.43 -6.79
C ILE A 107 -0.52 6.65 -5.43
N CYS A 108 -1.23 7.11 -4.41
CA CYS A 108 -0.69 7.24 -3.06
C CYS A 108 -0.22 5.89 -2.48
N LYS A 109 -0.96 4.80 -2.74
CA LYS A 109 -0.56 3.45 -2.32
C LYS A 109 0.72 3.00 -3.03
N VAL A 110 0.77 3.14 -4.35
CA VAL A 110 1.94 2.74 -5.16
C VAL A 110 3.16 3.58 -4.76
N ARG A 111 3.00 4.89 -4.59
CA ARG A 111 4.07 5.81 -4.15
C ARG A 111 4.75 5.39 -2.86
N ARG A 112 3.99 4.93 -1.86
CA ARG A 112 4.56 4.49 -0.58
C ARG A 112 5.54 3.34 -0.76
N VAL A 113 5.13 2.32 -1.51
CA VAL A 113 5.95 1.13 -1.77
C VAL A 113 7.15 1.49 -2.65
N LEU A 114 6.94 2.23 -3.73
CA LEU A 114 8.04 2.57 -4.64
C LEU A 114 9.04 3.58 -4.07
N ALA A 115 8.60 4.52 -3.22
CA ALA A 115 9.50 5.44 -2.53
C ALA A 115 10.46 4.68 -1.61
N ALA A 116 9.97 3.65 -0.92
CA ALA A 116 10.78 2.77 -0.09
C ALA A 116 11.95 2.14 -0.87
N MET A 117 11.72 1.80 -2.14
CA MET A 117 12.73 1.22 -3.05
C MET A 117 13.54 2.29 -3.80
N GLY A 118 13.37 3.58 -3.48
CA GLY A 118 14.03 4.68 -4.16
C GLY A 118 13.64 4.81 -5.64
N CYS A 119 12.37 4.54 -5.97
CA CYS A 119 11.78 4.67 -7.32
C CYS A 119 10.50 5.52 -7.31
N PRO A 120 10.54 6.79 -6.84
CA PRO A 120 9.32 7.56 -6.58
C PRO A 120 8.55 7.92 -7.87
N ILE A 121 7.21 7.91 -7.78
CA ILE A 121 6.32 8.46 -8.83
C ILE A 121 6.26 9.98 -8.69
N VAL A 122 6.53 10.70 -9.77
CA VAL A 122 6.44 12.17 -9.83
C VAL A 122 5.10 12.60 -10.42
N THR A 123 4.56 13.73 -9.94
CA THR A 123 3.39 14.37 -10.56
C THR A 123 3.89 15.35 -11.62
N LEU A 124 3.36 15.25 -12.84
CA LEU A 124 3.53 16.23 -13.89
C LEU A 124 2.28 17.14 -13.90
N TRP A 125 2.40 18.36 -13.36
CA TRP A 125 1.26 19.27 -13.21
C TRP A 125 0.58 19.57 -14.56
N GLY A 126 -0.74 19.36 -14.61
CA GLY A 126 -1.53 19.52 -15.84
C GLY A 126 -1.39 18.38 -16.86
N VAL A 127 -0.55 17.37 -16.59
CA VAL A 127 -0.29 16.26 -17.52
C VAL A 127 -0.69 14.92 -16.91
N GLY A 128 -0.18 14.59 -15.72
CA GLY A 128 -0.44 13.29 -15.09
C GLY A 128 0.69 12.83 -14.17
N TYR A 129 1.13 11.59 -14.34
CA TYR A 129 2.12 10.95 -13.48
C TYR A 129 3.22 10.30 -14.32
N ASP A 130 4.42 10.26 -13.76
CA ASP A 130 5.57 9.64 -14.39
C ASP A 130 6.40 8.81 -13.40
N LEU A 131 7.09 7.81 -13.92
CA LEU A 131 8.00 6.93 -13.18
C LEU A 131 9.41 7.06 -13.75
N PRO A 132 10.20 8.07 -13.32
CA PRO A 132 11.51 8.38 -13.90
C PRO A 132 12.49 7.20 -13.76
N GLU A 133 12.43 6.52 -12.61
CA GLU A 133 13.32 5.39 -12.27
C GLU A 133 12.80 4.03 -12.77
N ARG A 134 11.99 4.02 -13.84
CA ARG A 134 11.41 2.78 -14.42
C ARG A 134 12.45 1.70 -14.73
N LYS A 135 13.62 2.06 -15.29
CA LYS A 135 14.69 1.10 -15.60
C LYS A 135 15.26 0.45 -14.34
N LYS A 136 15.48 1.25 -13.29
CA LYS A 136 15.97 0.77 -11.99
C LYS A 136 14.96 -0.19 -11.36
N LEU A 137 13.67 0.17 -11.38
CA LEU A 137 12.62 -0.68 -10.83
C LEU A 137 12.52 -2.02 -11.57
N LEU A 138 12.60 -2.03 -12.90
CA LEU A 138 12.60 -3.25 -13.69
C LEU A 138 13.80 -4.15 -13.35
N ASN A 139 15.00 -3.57 -13.19
CA ASN A 139 16.18 -4.34 -12.77
C ASN A 139 16.01 -4.94 -11.37
N ILE A 140 15.42 -4.21 -10.42
CA ILE A 140 15.09 -4.74 -9.08
C ILE A 140 14.11 -5.93 -9.20
N ALA A 141 13.09 -5.80 -10.06
CA ALA A 141 12.13 -6.87 -10.30
C ALA A 141 12.78 -8.11 -10.92
N GLU A 142 13.70 -7.94 -11.87
CA GLU A 142 14.46 -9.04 -12.47
C GLU A 142 15.35 -9.76 -11.45
N VAL A 143 16.07 -9.02 -10.59
CA VAL A 143 16.89 -9.60 -9.51
C VAL A 143 16.01 -10.36 -8.52
N TYR A 144 14.90 -9.76 -8.10
CA TYR A 144 13.95 -10.42 -7.20
C TYR A 144 13.34 -11.68 -7.84
N ARG A 145 13.00 -11.64 -9.13
CA ARG A 145 12.45 -12.79 -9.86
C ARG A 145 13.44 -13.95 -9.90
N ARG A 146 14.72 -13.67 -10.10
CA ARG A 146 15.79 -14.67 -10.18
C ARG A 146 16.15 -15.24 -8.81
N ASP A 147 16.41 -14.37 -7.84
CA ASP A 147 17.09 -14.74 -6.60
C ASP A 147 16.16 -14.74 -5.38
N ARG A 148 14.93 -14.22 -5.52
CA ARG A 148 13.96 -14.00 -4.43
C ARG A 148 14.51 -13.14 -3.28
N ILE A 149 15.53 -12.32 -3.58
CA ILE A 149 16.13 -11.36 -2.65
C ILE A 149 15.35 -10.05 -2.74
N LEU A 150 14.78 -9.62 -1.61
CA LEU A 150 14.11 -8.33 -1.52
C LEU A 150 15.12 -7.18 -1.66
N PRO A 151 14.75 -6.07 -2.30
CA PRO A 151 15.60 -4.89 -2.35
C PRO A 151 15.76 -4.28 -0.97
N ASP A 152 16.88 -3.58 -0.77
CA ASP A 152 17.04 -2.70 0.38
C ASP A 152 15.96 -1.61 0.35
N ILE A 153 15.23 -1.48 1.47
CA ILE A 153 14.18 -0.49 1.63
C ILE A 153 14.65 0.64 2.53
N ASN A 154 14.48 1.89 2.06
CA ASN A 154 14.73 3.09 2.84
C ASN A 154 13.39 3.69 3.29
N LEU A 155 13.06 3.49 4.56
CA LEU A 155 11.82 3.97 5.16
C LEU A 155 11.83 5.46 5.50
N ASP A 156 12.99 6.07 5.65
CA ASP A 156 13.12 7.50 5.97
C ASP A 156 12.49 8.35 4.86
N THR A 157 12.60 7.87 3.61
CA THR A 157 11.95 8.47 2.44
C THR A 157 10.41 8.51 2.53
N ILE A 158 9.82 7.61 3.32
CA ILE A 158 8.37 7.52 3.53
C ILE A 158 7.93 8.41 4.69
N GLN A 159 8.75 8.49 5.73
CA GLN A 159 8.44 9.20 6.97
C GLN A 159 8.22 10.70 6.74
N ASP A 160 9.07 11.35 5.92
CA ASP A 160 8.99 12.80 5.73
C ASP A 160 7.74 13.27 4.95
N ARG A 161 7.23 12.49 3.99
CA ARG A 161 6.11 12.94 3.14
C ARG A 161 4.74 12.48 3.59
N TYR A 162 4.64 11.37 4.34
CA TYR A 162 3.36 10.79 4.72
C TYR A 162 3.04 10.86 6.22
N LEU A 163 4.02 11.08 7.10
CA LEU A 163 3.77 11.34 8.54
C LEU A 163 3.56 12.82 8.85
N HIS A 164 3.77 13.76 7.92
CA HIS A 164 3.51 15.18 8.19
C HIS A 164 2.02 15.52 8.28
N HIS A 165 1.12 14.64 7.83
CA HIS A 165 -0.31 14.73 8.19
C HIS A 165 -0.61 14.14 9.59
N SER A 166 0.38 13.56 10.28
CA SER A 166 0.30 13.14 11.68
C SER A 166 1.23 13.91 12.60
N LYS A 167 1.90 14.98 12.15
CA LYS A 167 2.76 15.79 13.03
C LYS A 167 1.96 16.57 14.09
N THR A 168 0.70 16.92 13.82
CA THR A 168 -0.23 17.32 14.89
C THR A 168 -0.48 16.16 15.84
N ALA A 169 -0.73 14.96 15.29
CA ALA A 169 -0.98 13.78 16.11
C ALA A 169 0.18 13.40 17.04
N ASP A 170 1.47 13.59 16.69
CA ASP A 170 2.59 13.24 17.59
C ASP A 170 2.78 14.25 18.73
N VAL A 171 2.63 15.55 18.46
CA VAL A 171 2.68 16.58 19.52
C VAL A 171 1.49 16.42 20.46
N ASP A 172 0.31 16.20 19.90
CA ASP A 172 -0.90 15.97 20.68
C ASP A 172 -0.82 14.62 21.44
N SER A 173 -0.21 13.59 20.86
CA SER A 173 -0.02 12.28 21.51
C SER A 173 0.84 12.39 22.77
N CYS A 174 1.88 13.21 22.76
CA CYS A 174 2.70 13.44 23.96
C CYS A 174 1.92 14.14 25.07
N ALA A 175 1.12 15.15 24.72
CA ALA A 175 0.32 15.90 25.69
C ALA A 175 -0.83 15.06 26.26
N ILE A 176 -1.54 14.31 25.43
CA ILE A 176 -2.58 13.35 25.85
C ILE A 176 -1.97 12.26 26.73
N ARG A 177 -0.81 11.73 26.35
CA ARG A 177 -0.10 10.72 27.13
C ARG A 177 0.26 11.24 28.53
N ALA A 178 0.72 12.49 28.63
CA ALA A 178 1.01 13.13 29.91
C ALA A 178 -0.24 13.28 30.78
N ASP A 179 -1.35 13.73 30.20
CA ASP A 179 -2.63 13.87 30.94
C ASP A 179 -3.15 12.50 31.42
N ILE A 180 -3.12 11.46 30.57
CA ILE A 180 -3.58 10.12 30.98
C ILE A 180 -2.68 9.55 32.09
N LEU A 181 -1.35 9.73 32.00
CA LEU A 181 -0.41 9.32 33.05
C LEU A 181 -0.62 10.10 34.36
N ALA A 182 -1.08 11.35 34.28
CA ALA A 182 -1.47 12.15 35.44
C ALA A 182 -2.84 11.75 36.03
N GLY A 183 -3.51 10.72 35.47
CA GLY A 183 -4.77 10.19 35.96
C GLY A 183 -6.02 10.88 35.41
N PHE A 184 -5.90 11.74 34.40
CA PHE A 184 -7.08 12.32 33.76
C PHE A 184 -7.89 11.25 33.01
N PRO A 185 -9.23 11.30 33.05
CA PRO A 185 -10.06 10.44 32.21
C PRO A 185 -9.71 10.62 30.73
N VAL A 186 -9.69 9.52 29.97
CA VAL A 186 -9.31 9.50 28.54
C VAL A 186 -10.15 10.48 27.72
N LYS A 187 -11.43 10.65 28.08
CA LYS A 187 -12.36 11.58 27.41
C LYS A 187 -11.94 13.03 27.64
N ASP A 188 -11.65 13.38 28.89
CA ASP A 188 -11.25 14.73 29.27
C ASP A 188 -9.90 15.11 28.63
N ALA A 189 -8.94 14.16 28.59
CA ALA A 189 -7.67 14.36 27.89
C ALA A 189 -7.88 14.56 26.38
N ALA A 190 -8.83 13.86 25.76
CA ALA A 190 -9.15 14.03 24.34
C ALA A 190 -9.72 15.42 24.04
N GLU A 191 -10.66 15.89 24.86
CA GLU A 191 -11.30 17.21 24.72
C GLU A 191 -10.29 18.34 24.91
N ARG A 192 -9.39 18.22 25.90
CA ARG A 192 -8.41 19.26 26.26
C ARG A 192 -7.38 19.53 25.16
N HIS A 193 -6.99 18.50 24.41
CA HIS A 193 -6.02 18.59 23.32
C HIS A 193 -6.70 18.63 21.95
N HIS A 194 -8.02 18.85 21.89
CA HIS A 194 -8.80 18.92 20.66
C HIS A 194 -8.58 17.73 19.70
N VAL A 195 -8.38 16.52 20.24
CA VAL A 195 -8.20 15.30 19.45
C VAL A 195 -9.44 14.41 19.46
N SER A 196 -9.51 13.47 18.52
CA SER A 196 -10.58 12.46 18.53
C SER A 196 -10.47 11.54 19.75
N TYR A 197 -11.61 11.17 20.34
CA TYR A 197 -11.67 10.23 21.46
C TYR A 197 -11.02 8.88 21.12
N HIS A 198 -11.15 8.42 19.87
CA HIS A 198 -10.51 7.19 19.39
C HIS A 198 -8.97 7.30 19.39
N THR A 199 -8.40 8.47 19.13
CA THR A 199 -6.96 8.70 19.25
C THR A 199 -6.51 8.57 20.70
N ALA A 200 -7.24 9.18 21.64
CA ALA A 200 -6.92 9.10 23.06
C ALA A 200 -7.04 7.66 23.62
N ILE A 201 -8.03 6.88 23.18
CA ILE A 201 -8.14 5.45 23.53
C ILE A 201 -6.89 4.69 23.09
N ARG A 202 -6.42 4.89 21.85
CA ARG A 202 -5.21 4.22 21.36
C ARG A 202 -3.97 4.55 22.18
N VAL A 203 -3.86 5.79 22.65
CA VAL A 203 -2.77 6.21 23.57
C VAL A 203 -2.90 5.49 24.90
N ALA A 204 -4.10 5.44 25.49
CA ALA A 204 -4.38 4.74 26.74
C ALA A 204 -4.07 3.24 26.66
N ASP A 205 -4.48 2.57 25.57
CA ASP A 205 -4.21 1.14 25.36
C ASP A 205 -2.71 0.88 25.22
N GLY A 206 -1.99 1.77 24.53
CA GLY A 206 -0.53 1.73 24.43
C GLY A 206 0.18 1.91 25.79
N LEU A 207 -0.40 2.66 26.72
CA LEU A 207 0.10 2.82 28.10
C LEU A 207 -0.18 1.58 28.95
N ARG A 208 -1.41 1.03 28.88
CA ARG A 208 -1.80 -0.21 29.58
C ARG A 208 -0.94 -1.40 29.16
N ALA A 209 -0.70 -1.55 27.86
CA ALA A 209 0.16 -2.61 27.33
C ALA A 209 1.60 -2.53 27.86
N LYS A 210 2.04 -1.34 28.34
CA LYS A 210 3.35 -1.12 28.95
C LYS A 210 3.32 -1.17 30.48
N GLY A 211 2.16 -1.42 31.10
CA GLY A 211 1.98 -1.41 32.56
C GLY A 211 2.19 -0.03 33.21
N LEU A 212 1.97 1.05 32.46
CA LEU A 212 2.18 2.42 32.95
C LEU A 212 0.93 3.05 33.60
N ILE A 213 -0.25 2.50 33.31
CA ILE A 213 -1.55 2.82 33.93
C ILE A 213 -2.38 1.54 34.06
#